data_AF-A0A484ZI19-F1
#
_entry.id   AF-A0A484ZI19-F1
#
_cell.length_a   1.000
_cell.length_b   1.000
_cell.length_c   1.000
_cell.angle_alpha   90.00
_cell.angle_beta   90.00
_cell.angle_gamma   90.00
#
_symmetry.space_group_name_H-M   'P 1'
#
loop_
_entity.id
_entity.type
_entity.pdbx_description
1 polymer ?
#
loop_
_entity_poly.entity_id
_entity_poly.type
_entity_poly.pdbx_seq_one_letter_code
_entity_poly.pdbx_strand_id
1 'polypeptide(L)'
;MPIIAAIPDEERLLMRKEAQQTLDKNYARRLIAILMLHQGMTVTDVARILCAARSSVGRWINWFTLHGVEGLKSLKAGRAQRWPVADILKLLPLLVQRSPQDFGWLRSCWSTELLARIVNQLLTWFSIPLPCTDISKWQVLSGAGLHQR
;
A
#
# COMPACT_ATOMS: atom_id res chain seq x y z
N MET A 1 -1.08 37.80 -10.23
CA MET A 1 -2.14 37.01 -9.57
C MET A 1 -1.50 35.87 -8.80
N PRO A 2 -1.95 35.56 -7.56
CA PRO A 2 -1.44 34.42 -6.83
C PRO A 2 -1.83 33.12 -7.57
N ILE A 3 -0.86 32.25 -7.77
CA ILE A 3 -1.02 30.98 -8.51
C ILE A 3 -1.73 29.92 -7.63
N ILE A 4 -1.65 30.09 -6.31
CA ILE A 4 -2.21 29.19 -5.30
C ILE A 4 -3.19 29.99 -4.43
N ALA A 5 -4.23 29.33 -3.93
CA ALA A 5 -5.15 29.91 -2.95
C ALA A 5 -4.42 30.46 -1.73
N ALA A 6 -5.01 31.46 -1.06
CA ALA A 6 -4.43 32.03 0.14
C ALA A 6 -4.33 30.96 1.24
N ILE A 7 -3.14 30.80 1.81
CA ILE A 7 -2.86 29.84 2.88
C ILE A 7 -2.88 30.59 4.21
N PRO A 8 -3.65 30.15 5.23
CA PRO A 8 -3.66 30.76 6.56
C PRO A 8 -2.25 30.81 7.17
N ASP A 9 -1.96 31.87 7.93
CA ASP A 9 -0.65 32.12 8.52
C ASP A 9 -0.15 30.97 9.40
N GLU A 10 -1.05 30.35 10.15
CA GLU A 10 -0.77 29.20 11.01
C GLU A 10 -0.30 27.98 10.20
N GLU A 11 -0.97 27.67 9.10
CA GLU A 11 -0.62 26.56 8.23
C GLU A 11 0.76 26.79 7.57
N ARG A 12 1.10 28.05 7.23
CA ARG A 12 2.42 28.41 6.70
C ARG A 12 3.54 28.18 7.73
N LEU A 13 3.28 28.50 9.00
CA LEU A 13 4.25 28.26 10.08
C LEU A 13 4.47 26.77 10.30
N LEU A 14 3.40 25.97 10.27
CA LEU A 14 3.47 24.51 10.38
C LEU A 14 4.26 23.91 9.21
N MET A 15 3.98 24.31 7.97
CA MET A 15 4.73 23.87 6.79
C MET A 15 6.23 24.21 6.88
N ARG A 16 6.59 25.40 7.38
CA ARG A 16 8.00 25.78 7.57
C ARG A 16 8.69 24.90 8.60
N LYS A 17 8.00 24.64 9.72
CA LYS A 17 8.49 23.75 10.77
C LYS A 17 8.66 22.32 10.24
N GLU A 18 7.68 21.80 9.53
CA GLU A 18 7.75 20.47 8.91
C GLU A 18 8.89 20.37 7.90
N ALA A 19 9.09 21.39 7.05
CA ALA A 19 10.17 21.39 6.06
C ALA A 19 11.56 21.32 6.71
N GLN A 20 11.73 21.87 7.91
CA GLN A 20 12.97 21.82 8.67
C GLN A 20 13.16 20.49 9.42
N GLN A 21 12.07 19.89 9.90
CA GLN A 21 12.11 18.68 10.73
C GLN A 21 12.10 17.38 9.93
N THR A 22 11.58 17.41 8.70
CA THR A 22 11.37 16.18 7.94
C THR A 22 12.67 15.58 7.42
N LEU A 23 12.84 14.26 7.59
CA LEU A 23 13.92 13.49 7.01
C LEU A 23 13.80 13.29 5.49
N ASP A 24 12.58 13.29 4.94
CA ASP A 24 12.34 13.21 3.49
C ASP A 24 12.67 14.54 2.78
N LYS A 25 13.85 14.56 2.15
CA LYS A 25 14.35 15.72 1.38
C LYS A 25 13.40 16.12 0.25
N ASN A 26 12.69 15.17 -0.37
CA ASN A 26 11.76 15.46 -1.46
C ASN A 26 10.50 16.13 -0.93
N TYR A 27 10.00 15.70 0.23
CA TYR A 27 8.87 16.34 0.89
C TYR A 27 9.21 17.78 1.30
N ALA A 28 10.35 18.00 1.96
CA ALA A 28 10.82 19.32 2.32
C ALA A 28 10.96 20.25 1.10
N ARG A 29 11.52 19.74 -0.02
CA ARG A 29 11.65 20.49 -1.28
C ARG A 29 10.28 20.91 -1.86
N ARG A 30 9.27 20.05 -1.77
CA ARG A 30 7.91 20.37 -2.23
C ARG A 30 7.24 21.42 -1.34
N LEU A 31 7.38 21.31 -0.02
CA LEU A 31 6.87 22.33 0.92
C LEU A 31 7.47 23.70 0.65
N ILE A 32 8.79 23.77 0.47
CA ILE A 32 9.49 25.02 0.13
C ILE A 32 8.97 25.59 -1.19
N ALA A 33 8.71 24.75 -2.20
CA ALA A 33 8.15 25.20 -3.47
C ALA A 33 6.78 25.90 -3.29
N ILE A 34 5.87 25.31 -2.52
CA ILE A 34 4.55 25.89 -2.25
C ILE A 34 4.68 27.20 -1.46
N LEU A 35 5.57 27.25 -0.46
CA LEU A 35 5.82 28.47 0.32
C LEU A 35 6.39 29.61 -0.55
N MET A 36 7.25 29.31 -1.51
CA MET A 36 7.79 30.29 -2.46
C MET A 36 6.71 30.81 -3.42
N LEU A 37 5.85 29.93 -3.92
CA LEU A 37 4.73 30.32 -4.79
C LEU A 37 3.71 31.20 -4.05
N HIS A 38 3.45 30.90 -2.78
CA HIS A 38 2.61 31.74 -1.93
C HIS A 38 3.20 33.14 -1.70
N GLN A 39 4.54 33.27 -1.68
CA GLN A 39 5.21 34.58 -1.60
C GLN A 39 5.11 35.40 -2.89
N GLY A 40 4.47 34.85 -3.94
CA GLY A 40 4.29 35.52 -5.22
C GLY A 40 5.38 35.23 -6.26
N MET A 41 6.29 34.28 -5.99
CA MET A 41 7.26 33.86 -7.00
C MET A 41 6.56 33.13 -8.16
N THR A 42 7.14 33.24 -9.36
CA THR A 42 6.61 32.53 -10.52
C THR A 42 7.02 31.06 -10.51
N VAL A 43 6.25 30.21 -11.19
CA VAL A 43 6.59 28.78 -11.39
C VAL A 43 7.98 28.61 -12.02
N THR A 44 8.35 29.52 -12.93
CA THR A 44 9.64 29.50 -13.61
C THR A 44 10.79 29.79 -12.64
N ASP A 45 10.61 30.76 -11.75
CA ASP A 45 11.64 31.12 -10.76
C ASP A 45 11.80 30.02 -9.72
N VAL A 46 10.70 29.48 -9.22
CA VAL A 46 10.72 28.35 -8.27
C VAL A 46 11.38 27.12 -8.88
N ALA A 47 11.07 26.80 -10.14
CA ALA A 47 11.72 25.72 -10.87
C ALA A 47 13.23 25.92 -10.99
N ARG A 48 13.68 27.16 -11.27
CA ARG A 48 15.10 27.52 -11.35
C ARG A 48 15.79 27.42 -9.99
N ILE A 49 15.22 28.02 -8.95
CA ILE A 49 15.78 28.05 -7.58
C ILE A 49 15.90 26.64 -7.01
N LEU A 50 14.87 25.81 -7.20
CA LEU A 50 14.86 24.44 -6.68
C LEU A 50 15.52 23.45 -7.62
N CYS A 51 16.08 23.85 -8.76
CA CYS A 51 16.62 22.95 -9.80
C CYS A 51 15.65 21.83 -10.20
N ALA A 52 14.37 22.17 -10.36
CA ALA A 52 13.29 21.25 -10.74
C ALA A 52 12.77 21.58 -12.14
N ALA A 53 12.23 20.59 -12.85
CA ALA A 53 11.49 20.87 -14.09
C ALA A 53 10.21 21.67 -13.79
N ARG A 54 9.82 22.61 -14.67
CA ARG A 54 8.56 23.37 -14.53
C ARG A 54 7.33 22.45 -14.39
N SER A 55 7.32 21.31 -15.08
CA SER A 55 6.25 20.31 -15.01
C SER A 55 6.18 19.58 -13.65
N SER A 56 7.29 19.50 -12.91
CA SER A 56 7.28 18.98 -11.54
C SER A 56 6.62 19.97 -10.58
N VAL A 57 6.94 21.25 -10.71
CA VAL A 57 6.31 22.31 -9.91
C VAL A 57 4.81 22.37 -10.19
N GLY A 58 4.40 22.29 -11.46
CA GLY A 58 2.98 22.19 -11.84
C GLY A 58 2.26 20.99 -11.21
N ARG A 59 2.91 19.82 -11.14
CA ARG A 59 2.35 18.65 -10.44
C ARG A 59 2.21 18.87 -8.94
N TRP A 60 3.19 19.51 -8.29
CA TRP A 60 3.12 19.80 -6.86
C TRP A 60 2.01 20.78 -6.54
N ILE A 61 1.80 21.80 -7.38
CA ILE A 61 0.65 22.71 -7.26
C ILE A 61 -0.65 21.91 -7.33
N ASN A 62 -0.81 21.05 -8.35
CA ASN A 62 -2.02 20.25 -8.49
C ASN A 62 -2.28 19.34 -7.28
N TRP A 63 -1.25 18.67 -6.77
CA TRP A 63 -1.37 17.84 -5.56
C TRP A 63 -1.77 18.65 -4.33
N PHE A 64 -1.18 19.83 -4.16
CA PHE A 64 -1.54 20.74 -3.07
C PHE A 64 -2.98 21.24 -3.20
N THR A 65 -3.42 21.58 -4.41
CA THR A 65 -4.80 22.03 -4.65
C THR A 65 -5.84 20.93 -4.39
N LEU A 66 -5.52 19.67 -4.73
CA LEU A 66 -6.45 18.55 -4.58
C LEU A 66 -6.49 17.97 -3.17
N HIS A 67 -5.35 17.91 -2.48
CA HIS A 67 -5.19 17.15 -1.24
C HIS A 67 -4.46 17.93 -0.13
N GLY A 68 -4.20 19.22 -0.32
CA GLY A 68 -3.48 20.06 0.64
C GLY A 68 -2.04 19.58 0.90
N VAL A 69 -1.56 19.82 2.13
CA VAL A 69 -0.22 19.45 2.58
C VAL A 69 0.00 17.93 2.53
N GLU A 70 -1.02 17.13 2.86
CA GLU A 70 -0.93 15.66 2.85
C GLU A 70 -0.64 15.11 1.44
N GLY A 71 -1.16 15.76 0.39
CA GLY A 71 -0.88 15.41 -1.00
C GLY A 71 0.59 15.55 -1.42
N LEU A 72 1.38 16.31 -0.67
CA LEU A 72 2.80 16.49 -0.96
C LEU A 72 3.66 15.36 -0.40
N LYS A 73 3.16 14.56 0.55
CA LYS A 73 3.88 13.43 1.14
C LYS A 73 3.99 12.30 0.10
N SER A 74 5.21 11.81 -0.10
CA SER A 74 5.41 10.65 -0.98
C SER A 74 4.92 9.39 -0.28
N LEU A 75 4.26 8.51 -1.02
CA LEU A 75 4.11 7.12 -0.58
C LEU A 75 5.49 6.49 -0.43
N LYS A 76 5.61 5.52 0.50
CA LYS A 76 6.84 4.77 0.73
C LYS A 76 7.30 4.17 -0.60
N ALA A 77 8.53 4.49 -0.99
CA ALA A 77 9.10 3.97 -2.23
C ALA A 77 9.17 2.44 -2.19
N GLY A 78 8.69 1.79 -3.26
CA GLY A 78 8.73 0.34 -3.42
C GLY A 78 7.39 -0.26 -3.79
N ARG A 79 7.43 -1.45 -4.37
CA ARG A 79 6.23 -2.25 -4.59
C ARG A 79 5.66 -2.66 -3.24
N ALA A 80 4.34 -2.54 -3.07
CA ALA A 80 3.68 -3.14 -1.91
C ALA A 80 4.11 -4.61 -1.77
N GLN A 81 4.34 -5.05 -0.53
CA GLN A 81 4.79 -6.40 -0.25
C GLN A 81 3.77 -7.39 -0.83
N ARG A 82 4.18 -8.16 -1.84
CA ARG A 82 3.26 -9.01 -2.62
C ARG A 82 2.69 -10.18 -1.82
N TRP A 83 3.41 -10.59 -0.79
CA TRP A 83 3.05 -11.72 0.06
C TRP A 83 2.71 -11.23 1.46
N PRO A 84 1.51 -11.52 1.99
CA PRO A 84 1.16 -11.20 3.36
C PRO A 84 1.88 -12.19 4.30
N VAL A 85 3.17 -11.94 4.54
CA VAL A 85 4.04 -12.84 5.33
C VAL A 85 3.46 -13.09 6.72
N ALA A 86 2.83 -12.08 7.33
CA ALA A 86 2.15 -12.23 8.61
C ALA A 86 1.01 -13.27 8.56
N ASP A 87 0.24 -13.32 7.47
CA ASP A 87 -0.86 -14.26 7.32
C ASP A 87 -0.34 -15.66 7.01
N ILE A 88 0.72 -15.76 6.19
CA ILE A 88 1.41 -17.03 5.91
C ILE A 88 1.96 -17.63 7.21
N LEU A 89 2.60 -16.82 8.06
CA LEU A 89 3.16 -17.27 9.35
C LEU A 89 2.09 -17.77 10.32
N LYS A 90 0.85 -17.26 10.24
CA LYS A 90 -0.28 -17.77 11.03
C LYS A 90 -0.86 -19.06 10.48
N LEU A 91 -0.90 -19.20 9.16
CA LEU A 91 -1.47 -20.36 8.47
C LEU A 91 -0.55 -21.59 8.53
N LEU A 92 0.76 -21.38 8.43
CA LEU A 92 1.78 -22.43 8.38
C LEU A 92 1.65 -23.46 9.54
N PRO A 93 1.58 -23.05 10.82
CA PRO A 93 1.43 -23.99 11.94
C PRO A 93 0.12 -24.78 11.90
N LEU A 94 -0.97 -24.18 11.41
CA LEU A 94 -2.28 -24.83 11.29
C LEU A 94 -2.27 -25.92 10.20
N LEU A 95 -1.55 -25.66 9.10
CA LEU A 95 -1.38 -26.63 8.02
C LEU A 95 -0.50 -27.81 8.43
N VAL A 96 0.60 -27.55 9.13
CA VAL A 96 1.54 -28.60 9.56
C VAL A 96 0.92 -29.55 10.60
N GLN A 97 -0.08 -29.11 11.36
CA GLN A 97 -0.86 -29.98 12.25
C GLN A 97 -1.78 -30.97 11.52
N ARG A 98 -1.98 -30.79 10.21
CA ARG A 98 -2.82 -31.64 9.37
C ARG A 98 -1.98 -32.49 8.44
N SER A 99 -2.56 -33.58 7.96
CA SER A 99 -1.93 -34.39 6.93
C SER A 99 -2.23 -33.78 5.55
N PRO A 100 -1.32 -33.88 4.57
CA PRO A 100 -1.64 -33.53 3.18
C PRO A 100 -2.84 -34.30 2.62
N GLN A 101 -3.12 -35.49 3.17
CA GLN A 101 -4.24 -36.35 2.79
C GLN A 101 -5.57 -35.73 3.18
N ASP A 102 -5.63 -34.96 4.28
CA ASP A 102 -6.81 -34.20 4.71
C ASP A 102 -7.24 -33.16 3.66
N PHE A 103 -6.33 -32.77 2.77
CA PHE A 103 -6.56 -31.84 1.66
C PHE A 103 -6.73 -32.54 0.31
N GLY A 104 -6.87 -33.88 0.30
CA GLY A 104 -7.10 -34.68 -0.91
C GLY A 104 -5.83 -35.06 -1.68
N TRP A 105 -4.64 -34.94 -1.09
CA TRP A 105 -3.38 -35.31 -1.73
C TRP A 105 -2.94 -36.73 -1.37
N LEU A 106 -2.42 -37.49 -2.35
CA LEU A 106 -1.90 -38.85 -2.13
C LEU A 106 -0.57 -38.92 -1.37
N ARG A 107 0.05 -37.78 -1.05
CA ARG A 107 1.37 -37.71 -0.40
C ARG A 107 1.22 -37.79 1.12
N SER A 108 2.14 -38.48 1.79
CA SER A 108 2.18 -38.61 3.25
C SER A 108 2.94 -37.47 3.95
N CYS A 109 3.71 -36.67 3.22
CA CYS A 109 4.57 -35.62 3.78
C CYS A 109 4.35 -34.27 3.10
N TRP A 110 4.53 -33.20 3.87
CA TRP A 110 4.57 -31.84 3.36
C TRP A 110 5.83 -31.61 2.52
N SER A 111 5.66 -31.14 1.27
CA SER A 111 6.75 -30.55 0.49
C SER A 111 6.60 -29.03 0.45
N THR A 112 7.70 -28.32 0.27
CA THR A 112 7.69 -26.85 0.12
C THR A 112 6.81 -26.41 -1.05
N GLU A 113 6.81 -27.17 -2.15
CA GLU A 113 5.94 -26.95 -3.30
C GLU A 113 4.45 -27.10 -2.94
N LEU A 114 4.08 -28.19 -2.28
CA LEU A 114 2.70 -28.49 -1.90
C LEU A 114 2.16 -27.42 -0.94
N LEU A 115 2.99 -27.03 0.02
CA LEU A 115 2.65 -26.01 1.00
C LEU A 115 2.49 -24.64 0.34
N ALA A 116 3.40 -24.27 -0.57
CA ALA A 116 3.27 -23.03 -1.34
C ALA A 116 2.00 -22.99 -2.20
N ARG A 117 1.60 -24.13 -2.81
CA ARG A 117 0.35 -24.23 -3.58
C ARG A 117 -0.88 -24.04 -2.70
N ILE A 118 -0.94 -24.71 -1.54
CA ILE A 118 -2.08 -24.61 -0.63
C ILE A 118 -2.18 -23.20 -0.04
N VAL A 119 -1.07 -22.62 0.41
CA VAL A 119 -1.03 -21.23 0.91
C VAL A 119 -1.48 -20.25 -0.16
N ASN A 120 -1.00 -20.39 -1.40
CA ASN A 120 -1.42 -19.52 -2.49
C ASN A 120 -2.91 -19.66 -2.81
N GLN A 121 -3.45 -20.88 -2.80
CA GLN A 121 -4.88 -21.11 -2.95
C GLN A 121 -5.66 -20.41 -1.84
N LEU A 122 -5.35 -20.70 -0.58
CA LEU A 122 -6.08 -20.13 0.57
C LEU A 122 -6.05 -18.59 0.58
N LEU A 123 -4.91 -17.97 0.29
CA LEU A 123 -4.80 -16.51 0.22
C LEU A 123 -5.54 -15.91 -0.98
N THR A 124 -5.62 -16.63 -2.10
CA THR A 124 -6.40 -16.21 -3.28
C THR A 124 -7.90 -16.29 -2.99
N TRP A 125 -8.37 -17.36 -2.33
CA TRP A 125 -9.77 -17.52 -1.93
C TRP A 125 -10.22 -16.49 -0.89
N PHE A 126 -9.33 -16.09 0.03
CA PHE A 126 -9.65 -15.07 1.04
C PHE A 126 -9.62 -13.63 0.51
N SER A 127 -8.95 -13.39 -0.63
CA SER A 127 -8.83 -12.06 -1.25
C SER A 127 -9.93 -11.74 -2.26
N ILE A 128 -10.77 -12.72 -2.65
CA ILE A 128 -11.90 -12.51 -3.55
C ILE A 128 -13.16 -12.37 -2.69
N PRO A 129 -13.96 -11.30 -2.82
CA PRO A 129 -15.32 -11.29 -2.27
C PRO A 129 -16.14 -12.31 -3.06
N LEU A 130 -16.21 -13.55 -2.58
CA LEU A 130 -17.02 -14.58 -3.22
C LEU A 130 -18.49 -14.18 -3.08
N PRO A 131 -19.29 -14.18 -4.17
CA PRO A 131 -20.73 -14.18 -4.04
C PRO A 131 -21.13 -15.45 -3.27
N CYS A 132 -21.93 -15.27 -2.20
CA CYS A 132 -22.49 -16.33 -1.38
C CYS A 132 -23.33 -17.29 -2.23
N THR A 133 -22.74 -18.28 -2.88
CA THR A 133 -23.47 -19.36 -3.60
C THR A 133 -22.49 -20.45 -4.04
N ASP A 134 -21.82 -21.12 -3.10
CA ASP A 134 -21.45 -22.53 -3.32
C ASP A 134 -21.04 -23.21 -2.00
N ILE A 135 -22.05 -23.51 -1.19
CA ILE A 135 -21.92 -24.31 0.05
C ILE A 135 -21.46 -25.75 -0.26
N SER A 136 -21.55 -26.16 -1.53
CA SER A 136 -21.21 -27.47 -2.08
C SER A 136 -19.74 -27.88 -1.91
N LYS A 137 -18.81 -26.92 -1.72
CA LYS A 137 -17.37 -27.22 -1.53
C LYS A 137 -16.96 -27.42 -0.06
N TRP A 138 -17.75 -26.99 0.91
CA TRP A 138 -17.50 -27.25 2.33
C TRP A 138 -17.67 -28.74 2.67
N GLN A 139 -18.49 -29.46 1.89
CA GLN A 139 -18.79 -30.87 2.12
C GLN A 139 -17.58 -31.80 1.90
N VAL A 140 -16.60 -31.37 1.09
CA VAL A 140 -15.34 -32.11 0.87
C VAL A 140 -14.42 -32.07 2.09
N LEU A 141 -14.54 -31.07 2.97
CA LEU A 141 -13.73 -30.96 4.19
C LEU A 141 -14.43 -31.48 5.45
N SER A 142 -15.71 -31.88 5.39
CA SER A 142 -16.48 -32.31 6.57
C SER A 142 -17.07 -33.72 6.47
N GLY A 143 -16.92 -34.44 5.35
CA GLY A 143 -17.58 -35.73 5.16
C GLY A 143 -16.78 -36.74 4.35
N ALA A 144 -15.83 -37.43 4.99
CA ALA A 144 -15.34 -38.74 4.54
C ALA A 144 -14.92 -39.60 5.73
N GLY A 145 -15.73 -39.61 6.79
CA GLY A 145 -15.72 -40.63 7.81
C GLY A 145 -17.15 -41.16 7.92
N LEU A 146 -17.51 -42.08 7.04
CA LEU A 146 -18.63 -43.03 7.15
C LEU A 146 -18.75 -43.81 5.82
N HIS A 147 -18.00 -44.89 5.68
CA HIS A 147 -18.59 -46.12 5.15
C HIS A 147 -17.87 -47.32 5.73
N GLN A 148 -18.60 -48.05 6.57
CA GLN A 148 -18.30 -49.42 6.94
C GLN A 148 -18.25 -50.28 5.67
N ARG A 149 -17.15 -51.01 5.47
CA ARG A 149 -17.08 -52.47 5.37
C ARG A 149 -15.62 -52.91 5.18
#